data_AF-A0A6B0TJ71-F1
#
_entry.id   AF-A0A6B0TJ71-F1
#
_cell.length_a   1.000
_cell.length_b   1.000
_cell.length_c   1.000
_cell.angle_alpha   90.00
_cell.angle_beta   90.00
_cell.angle_gamma   90.00
#
_symmetry.space_group_name_H-M   'P 1'
#
loop_
_entity.id
_entity.type
_entity.pdbx_description
1 polymer ?
#
loop_
_entity_poly.entity_id
_entity_poly.type
_entity_poly.pdbx_seq_one_letter_code
_entity_poly.pdbx_strand_id
1 'polypeptide(L)'
;MTVEYVLWLPLFVAILMLVVDVSLLFLTHANMYDVARDTSRRTALGEFANFSAAETYAETHALVGGHTYTADVDYTGIGEEVYTEVSVPMADVGFSRIFAVVFNGTLRARVTQRVEPS
;
A
#
# COMPACT_ATOMS: atom_id res chain seq x y z
N MET A 1 -42.20 18.85 -9.45
CA MET A 1 -41.43 17.60 -9.58
C MET A 1 -40.22 17.83 -10.48
N THR A 2 -39.14 18.41 -9.96
CA THR A 2 -37.88 18.63 -10.72
C THR A 2 -36.70 18.83 -9.76
N VAL A 3 -36.88 19.62 -8.69
CA VAL A 3 -35.84 19.95 -7.71
C VAL A 3 -35.26 18.70 -7.02
N GLU A 4 -36.11 17.72 -6.70
CA GLU A 4 -35.69 16.47 -6.06
C GLU A 4 -34.76 15.64 -6.96
N TYR A 5 -35.05 15.53 -8.26
CA TYR A 5 -34.20 14.81 -9.22
C TYR A 5 -32.82 15.46 -9.41
N VAL A 6 -32.77 16.80 -9.32
CA VAL A 6 -31.53 17.57 -9.39
C VAL A 6 -30.67 17.36 -8.13
N LEU A 7 -31.28 17.06 -6.98
CA LEU A 7 -30.56 16.74 -5.74
C LEU A 7 -30.03 15.29 -5.69
N TRP A 8 -30.72 14.35 -6.34
CA TRP A 8 -30.29 12.95 -6.39
C TRP A 8 -29.05 12.72 -7.26
N LEU A 9 -28.92 13.45 -8.39
CA LEU A 9 -27.81 13.28 -9.32
C LEU A 9 -26.41 13.50 -8.68
N PRO A 10 -26.14 14.61 -7.96
CA PRO A 10 -24.85 14.79 -7.30
C PRO A 10 -24.61 13.77 -6.18
N LEU A 11 -25.67 13.31 -5.49
CA LEU A 11 -25.55 12.26 -4.49
C LEU A 11 -25.07 10.94 -5.12
N PHE A 12 -25.64 10.53 -6.24
CA PHE A 12 -25.21 9.32 -6.94
C PHE A 12 -23.78 9.43 -7.47
N VAL A 13 -23.40 10.61 -8.00
CA VAL A 13 -22.02 10.86 -8.43
C VAL A 13 -21.05 10.76 -7.24
N ALA A 14 -21.42 11.31 -6.08
CA ALA A 14 -20.59 11.22 -4.88
C ALA A 14 -20.41 9.76 -4.41
N ILE A 15 -21.48 8.96 -4.46
CA ILE A 15 -21.40 7.53 -4.12
C ILE A 15 -20.52 6.78 -5.12
N LEU A 16 -20.64 7.06 -6.42
CA LEU A 16 -19.78 6.43 -7.44
C LEU A 16 -18.31 6.79 -7.26
N MET A 17 -18.00 8.06 -6.95
CA MET A 17 -16.63 8.47 -6.64
C MET A 17 -16.09 7.74 -5.41
N LEU A 18 -16.90 7.58 -4.37
CA LEU A 18 -16.52 6.82 -3.17
C LEU A 18 -16.20 5.36 -3.53
N VAL A 19 -17.03 4.72 -4.35
CA VAL A 19 -16.79 3.33 -4.78
C VAL A 19 -15.49 3.19 -5.57
N VAL A 20 -15.20 4.13 -6.47
CA VAL A 20 -13.93 4.16 -7.24
C VAL A 20 -12.74 4.30 -6.29
N ASP A 21 -12.81 5.24 -5.35
CA ASP A 21 -11.73 5.48 -4.39
C ASP A 21 -11.49 4.27 -3.48
N VAL A 22 -12.54 3.63 -2.97
CA VAL A 22 -12.41 2.39 -2.19
C VAL A 22 -11.80 1.26 -3.04
N SER A 23 -12.18 1.15 -4.31
CA SER A 23 -11.62 0.14 -5.23
C SER A 23 -10.11 0.37 -5.46
N LEU A 24 -9.69 1.63 -5.65
CA LEU A 24 -8.28 2.00 -5.78
C LEU A 24 -7.50 1.73 -4.49
N LEU A 25 -8.10 1.98 -3.33
CA LEU A 25 -7.51 1.66 -2.04
C LEU A 25 -7.23 0.16 -1.93
N PHE A 26 -8.21 -0.69 -2.22
CA PHE A 26 -7.99 -2.14 -2.20
C PHE A 26 -6.95 -2.60 -3.24
N LEU A 27 -6.94 -1.99 -4.43
CA LEU A 27 -5.93 -2.27 -5.45
C LEU A 27 -4.51 -1.93 -4.94
N THR A 28 -4.33 -0.76 -4.34
CA THR A 28 -3.04 -0.36 -3.77
C THR A 28 -2.62 -1.29 -2.63
N HIS A 29 -3.57 -1.69 -1.79
CA HIS A 29 -3.29 -2.60 -0.68
C HIS A 29 -2.85 -3.99 -1.16
N ALA A 30 -3.51 -4.52 -2.18
CA ALA A 30 -3.14 -5.80 -2.80
C ALA A 30 -1.72 -5.73 -3.41
N ASN A 31 -1.43 -4.67 -4.18
CA ASN A 31 -0.12 -4.48 -4.78
C ASN A 31 0.99 -4.35 -3.71
N MET A 32 0.74 -3.61 -2.63
CA MET A 32 1.69 -3.50 -1.51
C MET A 32 2.00 -4.86 -0.87
N TYR A 33 1.01 -5.76 -0.74
CA TYR A 33 1.26 -7.11 -0.26
C TYR A 33 2.10 -7.95 -1.22
N ASP A 34 1.84 -7.84 -2.52
CA ASP A 34 2.62 -8.57 -3.53
C ASP A 34 4.10 -8.13 -3.51
N VAL A 35 4.34 -6.81 -3.44
CA VAL A 35 5.69 -6.25 -3.35
C VAL A 35 6.35 -6.59 -2.02
N ALA A 36 5.65 -6.45 -0.89
CA ALA A 36 6.19 -6.82 0.41
C ALA A 36 6.60 -8.29 0.47
N ARG A 37 5.80 -9.19 -0.13
CA ARG A 37 6.08 -10.61 -0.21
C ARG A 37 7.28 -10.92 -1.11
N ASP A 38 7.37 -10.29 -2.28
CA ASP A 38 8.50 -10.50 -3.18
C ASP A 38 9.80 -9.98 -2.55
N THR A 39 9.79 -8.76 -2.00
CA THR A 39 10.95 -8.20 -1.28
C THR A 39 11.38 -9.09 -0.12
N SER A 40 10.44 -9.50 0.74
CA SER A 40 10.69 -10.45 1.83
C SER A 40 11.37 -11.73 1.35
N ARG A 41 10.87 -12.32 0.24
CA ARG A 41 11.45 -13.54 -0.33
C ARG A 41 12.87 -13.33 -0.83
N ARG A 42 13.11 -12.24 -1.55
CA ARG A 42 14.44 -11.93 -2.13
C ARG A 42 15.46 -11.60 -1.05
N THR A 43 15.03 -10.91 0.02
CA THR A 43 15.84 -10.66 1.21
C THR A 43 16.14 -11.96 1.96
N ALA A 44 15.17 -12.85 2.13
CA ALA A 44 15.38 -14.16 2.78
C ALA A 44 16.35 -15.07 2.01
N LEU A 45 16.44 -14.92 0.69
CA LEU A 45 17.40 -15.61 -0.19
C LEU A 45 18.77 -14.93 -0.24
N GLY A 46 18.95 -13.77 0.41
CA GLY A 46 20.18 -12.99 0.36
C GLY A 46 20.46 -12.35 -1.02
N GLU A 47 19.42 -12.12 -1.84
CA GLU A 47 19.57 -11.50 -3.18
C GLU A 47 19.98 -10.02 -3.10
N PHE A 48 19.70 -9.35 -1.98
CA PHE A 48 20.09 -7.95 -1.74
C PHE A 48 21.40 -7.84 -0.97
N ALA A 49 22.26 -6.92 -1.38
CA ALA A 49 23.55 -6.65 -0.72
C ALA A 49 23.39 -6.05 0.69
N ASN A 50 22.28 -5.36 0.95
CA ASN A 50 21.91 -4.76 2.23
C ASN A 50 20.40 -4.46 2.27
N PHE A 51 19.88 -4.16 3.45
CA PHE A 51 18.45 -3.84 3.63
C PHE A 51 18.01 -2.57 2.90
N SER A 52 18.87 -1.56 2.82
CA SER A 52 18.57 -0.33 2.08
C SER A 52 18.29 -0.58 0.59
N ALA A 53 18.97 -1.56 -0.03
CA ALA A 53 18.68 -1.98 -1.39
C ALA A 53 17.32 -2.69 -1.51
N ALA A 54 16.93 -3.46 -0.49
CA ALA A 54 15.61 -4.11 -0.43
C ALA A 54 14.47 -3.09 -0.25
N GLU A 55 14.68 -2.08 0.60
CA GLU A 55 13.75 -0.95 0.79
C GLU A 55 13.57 -0.16 -0.51
N THR A 56 14.67 0.22 -1.16
CA THR A 56 14.63 0.93 -2.45
C THR A 56 13.89 0.12 -3.52
N TYR A 57 14.09 -1.20 -3.54
CA TYR A 57 13.34 -2.08 -4.44
C TYR A 57 11.84 -2.05 -4.13
N ALA A 58 11.45 -2.18 -2.86
CA ALA A 58 10.06 -2.14 -2.45
C ALA A 58 9.38 -0.79 -2.78
N GLU A 59 10.06 0.34 -2.52
CA GLU A 59 9.54 1.68 -2.82
C GLU A 59 9.34 1.92 -4.31
N THR A 60 10.25 1.42 -5.15
CA THR A 60 10.17 1.56 -6.60
C THR A 60 9.14 0.65 -7.25
N HIS A 61 8.88 -0.52 -6.67
CA HIS A 61 7.95 -1.52 -7.23
C HIS A 61 6.52 -1.41 -6.68
N ALA A 62 6.33 -0.75 -5.52
CA ALA A 62 5.01 -0.47 -4.95
C ALA A 62 4.24 0.67 -5.65
N LEU A 63 4.84 1.30 -6.67
CA LEU A 63 4.29 2.47 -7.36
C LEU A 63 2.95 2.16 -8.07
N VAL A 64 1.85 2.44 -7.39
CA VAL A 64 0.50 2.54 -7.99
C VAL A 64 0.06 4.00 -7.90
N GLY A 65 -0.25 4.64 -9.03
CA GLY A 65 -0.78 6.01 -9.03
C GLY A 65 0.23 7.14 -8.77
N GLY A 66 1.55 6.85 -8.73
CA GLY A 66 2.60 7.86 -8.61
C GLY A 66 2.77 8.46 -7.21
N HIS A 67 2.32 7.75 -6.17
CA HIS A 67 2.45 8.15 -4.77
C HIS A 67 3.83 7.78 -4.21
N THR A 68 4.22 8.47 -3.13
CA THR A 68 5.46 8.13 -2.40
C THR A 68 5.15 7.02 -1.40
N TYR A 69 5.79 5.87 -1.60
CA TYR A 69 5.73 4.73 -0.69
C TYR A 69 6.97 4.77 0.20
N THR A 70 6.83 4.30 1.44
CA THR A 70 7.94 4.09 2.37
C THR A 70 7.99 2.63 2.76
N ALA A 71 9.15 2.01 2.58
CA ALA A 71 9.38 0.62 2.95
C ALA A 71 10.33 0.50 4.14
N ASP A 72 10.13 -0.51 4.98
CA ASP A 72 10.98 -0.88 6.11
C ASP A 72 11.27 -2.38 6.05
N VAL A 73 12.54 -2.77 6.03
CA VAL A 73 12.98 -4.16 5.92
C VAL A 73 14.05 -4.44 6.97
N ASP A 74 13.78 -5.40 7.86
CA ASP A 74 14.76 -5.81 8.88
C ASP A 74 14.56 -7.28 9.29
N TYR A 75 15.53 -7.83 10.01
CA TYR A 75 15.42 -9.13 10.66
C TYR A 75 14.66 -9.02 11.98
N THR A 76 13.85 -10.04 12.28
CA THR A 76 13.26 -10.29 13.59
C THR A 76 13.62 -11.70 14.06
N GLY A 77 13.45 -11.98 15.35
CA GLY A 77 13.69 -13.32 15.90
C GLY A 77 15.12 -13.83 15.73
N ILE A 78 16.13 -13.08 16.23
CA ILE A 78 17.56 -13.47 16.20
C ILE A 78 18.07 -13.79 14.78
N GLY A 79 17.56 -13.10 13.76
CA GLY A 79 17.99 -13.32 12.37
C GLY A 79 17.34 -14.50 11.67
N GLU A 80 16.36 -15.16 12.28
CA GLU A 80 15.64 -16.28 11.66
C GLU A 80 14.47 -15.85 10.78
N GLU A 81 13.99 -14.61 10.92
CA GLU A 81 12.85 -14.09 10.18
C GLU A 81 13.19 -12.72 9.56
N VAL A 82 12.75 -12.48 8.34
CA VAL A 82 12.75 -11.16 7.69
C VAL A 82 11.33 -10.62 7.74
N TYR A 83 11.17 -9.36 8.09
CA TYR A 83 9.94 -8.65 7.82
C TYR A 83 10.14 -7.58 6.74
N THR A 84 9.08 -7.33 5.99
CA THR A 84 8.99 -6.21 5.06
C THR A 84 7.67 -5.52 5.29
N GLU A 85 7.71 -4.24 5.68
CA GLU A 85 6.55 -3.37 5.78
C GLU A 85 6.60 -2.33 4.66
N VAL A 86 5.56 -2.26 3.84
CA VAL A 86 5.35 -1.18 2.88
C VAL A 86 4.23 -0.31 3.40
N SER A 87 4.41 1.01 3.36
CA SER A 87 3.47 1.99 3.88
C SER A 87 3.22 3.14 2.91
N VAL A 88 1.99 3.65 2.91
CA VAL A 88 1.59 4.83 2.13
C VAL A 88 0.55 5.64 2.90
N PRO A 89 0.60 6.99 2.89
CA PRO A 89 -0.47 7.81 3.47
C PRO A 89 -1.79 7.58 2.75
N MET A 90 -2.87 7.27 3.49
CA MET A 90 -4.19 7.06 2.89
C MET A 90 -4.75 8.32 2.21
N ALA A 91 -4.26 9.50 2.61
CA ALA A 91 -4.61 10.78 2.01
C ALA A 91 -4.17 10.90 0.55
N ASP A 92 -3.14 10.15 0.16
CA ASP A 92 -2.60 10.14 -1.20
C ASP A 92 -3.25 9.04 -2.04
N VAL A 93 -3.96 8.09 -1.43
CA VAL A 93 -4.59 6.96 -2.12
C VAL A 93 -5.97 7.34 -2.66
N GLY A 94 -6.19 7.16 -3.97
CA GLY A 94 -7.49 7.38 -4.61
C GLY A 94 -7.58 8.66 -5.43
N PHE A 95 -8.65 8.81 -6.20
CA PHE A 95 -8.83 9.90 -7.15
C PHE A 95 -9.43 11.16 -6.50
N SER A 96 -10.48 11.01 -5.70
CA SER A 96 -11.25 12.18 -5.22
C SER A 96 -10.68 12.83 -3.95
N ARG A 97 -9.57 12.31 -3.41
CA ARG A 97 -8.95 12.72 -2.13
C ARG A 97 -9.94 12.76 -0.96
N ILE A 98 -11.09 12.08 -1.06
CA ILE A 98 -12.12 12.04 -0.01
C ILE A 98 -11.53 11.50 1.30
N PHE A 99 -10.58 10.57 1.21
CA PHE A 99 -9.88 10.01 2.36
C PHE A 99 -8.99 11.03 3.06
N ALA A 100 -8.39 12.00 2.36
CA ALA A 100 -7.56 13.04 2.99
C ALA A 100 -8.34 13.95 3.94
N VAL A 101 -9.64 14.13 3.68
CA VAL A 101 -10.52 14.99 4.49
C VAL A 101 -11.16 14.22 5.64
N VAL A 102 -11.45 12.93 5.44
CA VAL A 102 -12.25 12.12 6.38
C VAL A 102 -11.39 11.18 7.24
N PHE A 103 -10.27 10.69 6.72
CA PHE A 103 -9.43 9.67 7.36
C PHE A 103 -7.97 10.12 7.42
N ASN A 104 -7.45 10.30 8.64
CA ASN A 104 -6.03 10.51 8.85
C ASN A 104 -5.39 9.17 9.26
N GLY A 105 -4.69 8.53 8.32
CA GLY A 105 -4.12 7.20 8.52
C GLY A 105 -3.06 6.82 7.50
N THR A 106 -2.25 5.82 7.84
CA THR A 106 -1.30 5.18 6.93
C THR A 106 -1.80 3.80 6.59
N LEU A 107 -1.86 3.47 5.31
CA LEU A 107 -2.08 2.12 4.85
C LEU A 107 -0.76 1.37 4.99
N ARG A 108 -0.78 0.21 5.63
CA ARG A 108 0.41 -0.61 5.89
C ARG A 108 0.15 -2.03 5.44
N ALA A 109 1.13 -2.61 4.75
CA ALA A 109 1.16 -4.03 4.41
C ALA A 109 2.45 -4.60 4.97
N ARG A 110 2.35 -5.55 5.90
CA ARG A 110 3.50 -6.20 6.52
C ARG A 110 3.49 -7.69 6.19
N VAL A 111 4.62 -8.18 5.71
CA VAL A 111 4.86 -9.61 5.49
C VAL A 111 6.08 -10.00 6.31
N THR A 112 5.98 -11.15 6.98
CA THR A 112 7.09 -11.77 7.70
C THR A 112 7.34 -13.15 7.10
N GLN A 113 8.60 -13.48 6.85
CA GLN A 113 9.02 -14.73 6.27
C GLN A 113 10.25 -15.26 6.98
N ARG A 114 10.33 -16.57 7.15
CA ARG A 114 11.50 -17.23 7.72
C ARG A 114 12.67 -17.23 6.72
N VAL A 115 13.86 -16.93 7.21
CA VAL A 115 15.12 -16.96 6.47
C VAL A 115 15.52 -18.42 6.25
N GLU A 116 16.06 -18.74 5.08
CA GLU A 116 16.59 -20.08 4.81
C GLU A 116 17.87 -20.31 5.62
N PRO A 117 18.01 -21.46 6.29
CA PRO A 117 19.22 -21.76 7.06
C PRO A 117 20.42 -21.86 6.11
N SER A 118 21.50 -21.14 6.44
CA SER A 118 22.76 -21.12 5.70
C SER A 118 23.68 -22.30 5.97
#